data_AF-A0AA37T560-F1
#
_entry.id   AF-A0AA37T560-F1
#
_cell.length_a   1.000
_cell.length_b   1.000
_cell.length_c   1.000
_cell.angle_alpha   90.00
_cell.angle_beta   90.00
_cell.angle_gamma   90.00
#
_symmetry.space_group_name_H-M   'P 1'
#
loop_
_entity.id
_entity.type
_entity.pdbx_description
1 polymer ?
#
loop_
_entity_poly.entity_id
_entity_poly.type
_entity_poly.pdbx_seq_one_letter_code
_entity_poly.pdbx_strand_id
1 'polypeptide(L)'
;MRAIFLILVIFASGESLSEESICFGTTSNGRLENGVRLPAGSGNYIGYSTLARLAGRTYVHSAVRDIVVASYKDLETEQPDKVFKYAETGFKEGGKFKPHKTHMNGLSVDFMTPVINQKGESVHLPTNPLNRLGYDIEFDSGGFYDGLEIDYEALAAHVVALHKNSQKKGYDLWRVIFDPELQPNLLKTKYGAYLKKHVQFSKKRSWVRHDEHYHVDFSIPCK
;
A
#
# COMPACT_ATOMS: atom_id res chain seq x y z
N MET A 1 54.22 25.77 29.42
CA MET A 1 53.18 24.73 29.35
C MET A 1 52.01 25.26 28.53
N ARG A 2 51.78 24.74 27.32
CA ARG A 2 50.64 25.14 26.48
C ARG A 2 49.49 24.17 26.76
N ALA A 3 48.42 24.67 27.39
CA ALA A 3 47.21 23.90 27.58
C ALA A 3 46.46 23.80 26.25
N ILE A 4 46.32 22.60 25.72
CA ILE A 4 45.49 22.30 24.55
C ILE A 4 44.07 22.10 25.07
N PHE A 5 43.17 23.03 24.74
CA PHE A 5 41.74 22.85 24.97
C PHE A 5 41.18 21.94 23.88
N LEU A 6 40.82 20.72 24.24
CA LEU A 6 40.09 19.79 23.38
C LEU A 6 38.60 20.18 23.42
N ILE A 7 38.09 20.78 22.34
CA ILE A 7 36.65 21.05 22.20
C ILE A 7 35.97 19.75 21.78
N LEU A 8 35.23 19.14 22.70
CA LEU A 8 34.38 17.99 22.43
C LEU A 8 33.09 18.47 21.75
N VAL A 9 33.00 18.31 20.44
CA VAL A 9 31.75 18.58 19.70
C VAL A 9 30.82 17.38 19.87
N ILE A 10 29.82 17.53 20.75
CA ILE A 10 28.73 16.57 20.91
C ILE A 10 27.75 16.79 19.75
N PHE A 11 27.75 15.89 18.77
CA PHE A 11 26.69 15.82 17.77
C PHE A 11 25.43 15.27 18.44
N ALA A 12 24.57 16.18 18.91
CA ALA A 12 23.20 15.82 19.25
C ALA A 12 22.46 15.54 17.95
N SER A 13 22.22 14.26 17.66
CA SER A 13 21.30 13.81 16.62
C SER A 13 19.89 14.27 17.01
N GLY A 14 19.52 15.49 16.63
CA GLY A 14 18.13 15.93 16.71
C GLY A 14 17.32 15.05 15.77
N GLU A 15 16.58 14.09 16.30
CA GLU A 15 15.52 13.46 15.54
C GLU A 15 14.53 14.57 15.19
N SER A 16 14.56 15.02 13.93
CA SER A 16 13.53 15.93 13.44
C SER A 16 12.22 15.15 13.50
N LEU A 17 11.39 15.44 14.50
CA LEU A 17 10.00 14.99 14.52
C LEU A 17 9.35 15.56 13.26
N SER A 18 9.23 14.72 12.23
CA SER A 18 8.49 15.08 11.02
C SER A 18 7.09 15.47 11.45
N GLU A 19 6.66 16.67 11.08
CA GLU A 19 5.32 17.14 11.38
C GLU A 19 4.28 16.14 10.87
N GLU A 20 3.24 15.91 11.67
CA GLU A 20 2.16 15.03 11.29
C GLU A 20 1.47 15.57 10.04
N SER A 21 1.10 14.68 9.11
CA SER A 21 0.35 15.09 7.93
C SER A 21 -1.05 15.57 8.33
N ILE A 22 -1.63 16.45 7.52
CA ILE A 22 -3.03 16.85 7.65
C ILE A 22 -3.70 16.62 6.31
N CYS A 23 -4.66 15.71 6.26
CA CYS A 23 -5.51 15.54 5.09
C CYS A 23 -6.70 16.52 5.13
N PHE A 24 -7.16 16.92 3.95
CA PHE A 24 -8.34 17.77 3.80
C PHE A 24 -9.31 17.16 2.79
N GLY A 25 -10.61 17.33 3.04
CA GLY A 25 -11.66 16.89 2.14
C GLY A 25 -11.72 15.37 1.96
N THR A 26 -12.02 14.92 0.75
CA THR A 26 -12.28 13.50 0.45
C THR A 26 -11.22 12.92 -0.48
N THR A 27 -11.22 11.59 -0.66
CA THR A 27 -10.25 10.91 -1.54
C THR A 27 -10.37 11.35 -3.00
N SER A 28 -11.51 11.89 -3.44
CA SER A 28 -11.75 12.38 -4.81
C SER A 28 -11.84 13.91 -4.95
N ASN A 29 -11.74 14.65 -3.85
CA ASN A 29 -11.69 16.11 -3.81
C ASN A 29 -11.02 16.53 -2.51
N GLY A 30 -9.70 16.54 -2.52
CA GLY A 30 -8.91 16.76 -1.31
C GLY A 30 -7.51 17.23 -1.61
N ARG A 31 -6.77 17.47 -0.53
CA ARG A 31 -5.36 17.85 -0.53
C ARG A 31 -4.68 17.30 0.72
N LEU A 32 -3.36 17.37 0.73
CA LEU A 32 -2.52 16.88 1.82
C LEU A 32 -1.50 17.96 2.20
N GLU A 33 -1.36 18.20 3.49
CA GLU A 33 -0.22 18.96 4.04
C GLU A 33 0.75 17.98 4.69
N ASN A 34 2.04 18.29 4.58
CA ASN A 34 3.13 17.47 5.13
C ASN A 34 3.06 16.00 4.68
N GLY A 35 2.68 15.77 3.41
CA GLY A 35 2.66 14.43 2.85
C GLY A 35 4.04 13.78 2.88
N VAL A 36 4.08 12.50 3.24
CA VAL A 36 5.30 11.71 3.35
C VAL A 36 5.36 10.65 2.27
N ARG A 37 6.56 10.36 1.78
CA ARG A 37 6.75 9.34 0.75
C ARG A 37 6.80 7.95 1.38
N LEU A 38 6.17 6.95 0.76
CA LEU A 38 6.41 5.55 1.12
C LEU A 38 7.90 5.18 0.86
N PRO A 39 8.49 4.33 1.72
CA PRO A 39 9.84 3.81 1.47
C PRO A 39 9.93 3.06 0.14
N ALA A 40 11.10 3.05 -0.50
CA ALA A 40 11.26 2.39 -1.80
C ALA A 40 11.03 0.86 -1.74
N GLY A 41 11.21 0.27 -0.57
CA GLY A 41 11.08 -1.15 -0.28
C GLY A 41 11.91 -1.49 0.96
N SER A 42 11.61 -2.63 1.57
CA SER A 42 12.39 -3.21 2.67
C SER A 42 11.95 -4.66 2.87
N GLY A 43 12.90 -5.57 3.09
CA GLY A 43 12.59 -6.97 3.38
C GLY A 43 11.72 -7.62 2.31
N ASN A 44 10.44 -7.82 2.64
CA ASN A 44 9.44 -8.51 1.84
C ASN A 44 8.65 -7.63 0.85
N TYR A 45 8.91 -6.33 0.72
CA TYR A 45 8.16 -5.48 -0.22
C TYR A 45 9.00 -4.49 -1.02
N ILE A 46 8.50 -4.13 -2.21
CA ILE A 46 9.07 -3.10 -3.09
C ILE A 46 8.00 -2.13 -3.60
N GLY A 47 8.42 -0.96 -4.09
CA GLY A 47 7.56 -0.08 -4.89
C GLY A 47 7.45 -0.53 -6.34
N TYR A 48 6.32 -0.26 -6.99
CA TYR A 48 6.05 -0.69 -8.37
C TYR A 48 6.94 -0.08 -9.46
N SER A 49 7.49 1.12 -9.22
CA SER A 49 8.32 1.84 -10.20
C SER A 49 9.20 2.90 -9.55
N THR A 50 10.52 2.79 -9.74
CA THR A 50 11.48 3.81 -9.32
C THR A 50 11.20 5.17 -9.97
N LEU A 51 10.87 5.19 -11.26
CA LEU A 51 10.58 6.42 -11.99
C LEU A 51 9.33 7.12 -11.45
N ALA A 52 8.26 6.37 -11.19
CA ALA A 52 7.05 6.97 -10.66
C ALA A 52 7.21 7.46 -9.22
N ARG A 53 8.03 6.75 -8.42
CA ARG A 53 8.46 7.22 -7.10
C ARG A 53 9.25 8.52 -7.18
N LEU A 54 10.17 8.66 -8.14
CA LEU A 54 10.91 9.90 -8.37
C LEU A 54 10.00 11.04 -8.86
N ALA A 55 8.99 10.72 -9.68
CA ALA A 55 7.95 11.65 -10.12
C ALA A 55 6.95 12.03 -8.99
N GLY A 56 7.18 11.55 -7.77
CA GLY A 56 6.41 11.96 -6.59
C GLY A 56 5.00 11.37 -6.49
N ARG A 57 4.77 10.19 -7.10
CA ARG A 57 3.45 9.53 -7.14
C ARG A 57 3.18 8.55 -6.00
N THR A 58 4.03 8.57 -4.97
CA THR A 58 4.04 7.61 -3.86
C THR A 58 3.99 8.31 -2.50
N TYR A 59 3.31 9.46 -2.41
CA TYR A 59 3.09 10.18 -1.17
C TYR A 59 1.74 9.84 -0.54
N VAL A 60 1.72 9.79 0.79
CA VAL A 60 0.57 9.44 1.63
C VAL A 60 0.61 10.28 2.91
N HIS A 61 -0.48 10.20 3.67
CA HIS A 61 -0.52 10.69 5.04
C HIS A 61 0.49 9.93 5.93
N SER A 62 1.12 10.61 6.90
CA SER A 62 2.11 10.03 7.83
C SER A 62 1.61 8.77 8.54
N ALA A 63 0.39 8.80 9.08
CA ALA A 63 -0.24 7.63 9.67
C ALA A 63 -0.42 6.46 8.68
N VAL A 64 -0.83 6.73 7.42
CA VAL A 64 -0.95 5.69 6.39
C VAL A 64 0.40 5.06 6.08
N ARG A 65 1.47 5.87 5.95
CA ARG A 65 2.84 5.35 5.80
C ARG A 65 3.17 4.35 6.91
N ASP A 66 2.92 4.72 8.16
CA ASP A 66 3.26 3.85 9.28
C ASP A 66 2.46 2.56 9.30
N ILE A 67 1.17 2.63 8.99
CA ILE A 67 0.30 1.46 8.92
C ILE A 67 0.82 0.50 7.85
N VAL A 68 1.13 1.01 6.66
CA VAL A 68 1.64 0.19 5.54
C VAL A 68 2.98 -0.45 5.90
N VAL A 69 3.94 0.32 6.42
CA VAL A 69 5.27 -0.21 6.78
C VAL A 69 5.18 -1.22 7.92
N ALA A 70 4.37 -0.96 8.95
CA ALA A 70 4.14 -1.91 10.03
C ALA A 70 3.47 -3.20 9.54
N SER A 71 2.57 -3.10 8.57
CA SER A 71 1.89 -4.28 7.99
C SER A 71 2.86 -5.17 7.23
N TYR A 72 3.78 -4.59 6.44
CA TYR A 72 4.82 -5.37 5.79
C TYR A 72 5.77 -6.03 6.80
N LYS A 73 6.12 -5.33 7.88
CA LYS A 73 6.95 -5.89 8.96
C LYS A 73 6.26 -7.06 9.68
N ASP A 74 4.97 -6.96 9.97
CA ASP A 74 4.19 -8.06 10.54
C ASP A 74 4.22 -9.28 9.59
N LEU A 75 4.05 -9.04 8.27
CA LEU A 75 4.05 -10.10 7.25
C LEU A 75 5.43 -10.70 6.98
N GLU A 76 6.52 -9.97 7.20
CA GLU A 76 7.88 -10.51 7.08
C GLU A 76 8.11 -11.63 8.10
N THR A 77 7.40 -11.57 9.24
CA THR A 77 7.41 -12.62 10.26
C THR A 77 6.33 -13.67 10.02
N GLU A 78 5.10 -13.27 9.69
CA GLU A 78 3.96 -14.18 9.52
C GLU A 78 4.07 -15.02 8.23
N GLN A 79 4.65 -14.46 7.18
CA GLN A 79 4.75 -15.04 5.84
C GLN A 79 6.12 -14.75 5.20
N PRO A 80 7.21 -15.31 5.75
CA PRO A 80 8.59 -14.96 5.37
C PRO A 80 8.91 -15.25 3.89
N ASP A 81 8.20 -16.19 3.26
CA ASP A 81 8.41 -16.58 1.86
C ASP A 81 7.55 -15.78 0.87
N LYS A 82 6.79 -14.77 1.34
CA LYS A 82 5.89 -13.98 0.50
C LYS A 82 6.47 -12.61 0.21
N VAL A 83 6.27 -12.16 -1.03
CA VAL A 83 6.74 -10.84 -1.47
C VAL A 83 5.56 -9.97 -1.89
N PHE A 84 5.65 -8.68 -1.58
CA PHE A 84 4.58 -7.71 -1.79
C PHE A 84 5.06 -6.52 -2.60
N LYS A 85 4.11 -5.80 -3.21
CA LYS A 85 4.42 -4.60 -3.98
C LYS A 85 3.31 -3.57 -3.81
N TYR A 86 3.67 -2.36 -3.40
CA TYR A 86 2.74 -1.23 -3.44
C TYR A 86 2.85 -0.50 -4.78
N ALA A 87 1.76 0.14 -5.19
CA ALA A 87 1.60 0.81 -6.47
C ALA A 87 1.40 2.33 -6.28
N GLU A 88 0.40 2.89 -6.97
CA GLU A 88 0.14 4.33 -6.93
C GLU A 88 -0.48 4.75 -5.61
N THR A 89 -0.09 5.93 -5.14
CA THR A 89 -0.74 6.62 -4.02
C THR A 89 -1.15 8.01 -4.49
N GLY A 90 -0.71 9.11 -3.87
CA GLY A 90 -0.94 10.47 -4.33
C GLY A 90 0.34 11.30 -4.44
N PHE A 91 0.14 12.60 -4.68
CA PHE A 91 1.20 13.62 -4.63
C PHE A 91 1.44 14.12 -3.22
N LYS A 92 2.59 14.76 -3.00
CA LYS A 92 3.01 15.29 -1.69
C LYS A 92 1.99 16.26 -1.11
N GLU A 93 1.41 17.12 -1.94
CA GLU A 93 0.38 18.08 -1.56
C GLU A 93 -1.05 17.55 -1.83
N GLY A 94 -1.20 16.28 -2.22
CA GLY A 94 -2.46 15.70 -2.65
C GLY A 94 -2.99 16.31 -3.96
N GLY A 95 -4.30 16.52 -4.06
CA GLY A 95 -4.95 17.11 -5.22
C GLY A 95 -5.14 16.15 -6.38
N LYS A 96 -5.49 16.70 -7.55
CA LYS A 96 -5.92 15.91 -8.71
C LYS A 96 -4.82 14.98 -9.22
N PHE A 97 -5.04 13.68 -9.07
CA PHE A 97 -4.06 12.64 -9.39
C PHE A 97 -4.43 11.86 -10.65
N LYS A 98 -4.21 12.43 -11.85
CA LYS A 98 -4.52 11.72 -13.11
C LYS A 98 -3.66 10.45 -13.28
N PRO A 99 -4.20 9.39 -13.91
CA PRO A 99 -5.56 9.26 -14.46
C PRO A 99 -6.62 8.89 -13.41
N HIS A 100 -6.24 8.67 -12.15
CA HIS A 100 -7.15 8.33 -11.06
C HIS A 100 -8.16 9.44 -10.78
N LYS A 101 -9.33 9.01 -10.29
CA LYS A 101 -10.39 9.89 -9.78
C LYS A 101 -10.31 10.09 -8.27
N THR A 102 -9.48 9.31 -7.57
CA THR A 102 -9.27 9.33 -6.13
C THR A 102 -7.81 9.73 -5.80
N HIS A 103 -7.26 9.28 -4.66
CA HIS A 103 -5.88 9.52 -4.22
C HIS A 103 -5.52 10.99 -3.91
N MET A 104 -6.52 11.86 -3.70
CA MET A 104 -6.27 13.29 -3.58
C MET A 104 -5.90 13.79 -2.18
N ASN A 105 -6.16 13.01 -1.12
CA ASN A 105 -5.97 13.46 0.27
C ASN A 105 -4.95 12.62 1.07
N GLY A 106 -4.19 11.75 0.40
CA GLY A 106 -3.16 10.92 1.04
C GLY A 106 -3.67 9.69 1.80
N LEU A 107 -4.97 9.37 1.70
CA LEU A 107 -5.60 8.25 2.40
C LEU A 107 -5.92 7.04 1.51
N SER A 108 -5.35 6.99 0.32
CA SER A 108 -5.58 5.91 -0.64
C SER A 108 -4.24 5.31 -1.07
N VAL A 109 -4.18 3.98 -1.16
CA VAL A 109 -3.01 3.23 -1.64
C VAL A 109 -3.47 2.09 -2.54
N ASP A 110 -2.89 2.03 -3.73
CA ASP A 110 -2.99 0.85 -4.59
C ASP A 110 -1.87 -0.13 -4.23
N PHE A 111 -2.19 -1.41 -4.22
CA PHE A 111 -1.24 -2.50 -4.01
C PHE A 111 -1.37 -3.50 -5.14
N MET A 112 -0.24 -3.92 -5.70
CA MET A 112 -0.25 -4.97 -6.72
C MET A 112 -0.68 -6.29 -6.08
N THR A 113 -1.52 -7.03 -6.81
CA THR A 113 -2.01 -8.34 -6.38
C THR A 113 -0.82 -9.30 -6.20
N PRO A 114 -0.64 -9.90 -5.01
CA PRO A 114 0.37 -10.94 -4.79
C PRO A 114 0.11 -12.14 -5.70
N VAL A 115 1.18 -12.72 -6.24
CA VAL A 115 1.09 -13.86 -7.15
C VAL A 115 2.12 -14.93 -6.82
N ILE A 116 1.82 -16.14 -7.25
CA ILE A 116 2.77 -17.26 -7.32
C ILE A 116 3.03 -17.63 -8.78
N ASN A 117 4.22 -18.14 -9.05
CA ASN A 117 4.56 -18.73 -10.36
C ASN A 117 4.10 -20.20 -10.43
N GLN A 118 4.33 -20.86 -11.57
CA GLN A 118 4.01 -22.28 -11.80
C GLN A 118 4.68 -23.26 -10.81
N LYS A 119 5.73 -22.83 -10.09
CA LYS A 119 6.40 -23.62 -9.05
C LYS A 119 5.80 -23.39 -7.65
N GLY A 120 4.79 -22.53 -7.53
CA GLY A 120 4.20 -22.13 -6.25
C GLY A 120 5.03 -21.10 -5.47
N GLU A 121 6.07 -20.52 -6.09
CA GLU A 121 6.94 -19.53 -5.44
C GLU A 121 6.29 -18.14 -5.51
N SER A 122 6.28 -17.40 -4.40
CA SER A 122 5.80 -16.03 -4.38
C SER A 122 6.73 -15.13 -5.19
N VAL A 123 6.17 -14.42 -6.16
CA VAL A 123 6.91 -13.51 -7.03
C VAL A 123 6.18 -12.17 -7.13
N HIS A 124 6.91 -11.13 -7.49
CA HIS A 124 6.26 -9.85 -7.74
C HIS A 124 5.50 -9.88 -9.07
N LEU A 125 4.25 -9.41 -9.06
CA LEU A 125 3.52 -9.12 -10.29
C LEU A 125 4.38 -8.20 -11.18
N PRO A 126 4.57 -8.52 -12.47
CA PRO A 126 5.51 -7.78 -13.31
C PRO A 126 5.00 -6.36 -13.54
N THR A 127 5.87 -5.37 -13.33
CA THR A 127 5.57 -3.96 -13.54
C THR A 127 6.61 -3.37 -14.49
N ASN A 128 6.21 -3.09 -15.73
CA ASN A 128 7.09 -2.56 -16.77
C ASN A 128 6.33 -1.59 -17.70
N PRO A 129 7.01 -0.79 -18.54
CA PRO A 129 6.30 0.17 -19.39
C PRO A 129 5.31 -0.46 -20.39
N LEU A 130 5.53 -1.71 -20.82
CA LEU A 130 4.68 -2.38 -21.82
C LEU A 130 3.32 -2.82 -21.26
N ASN A 131 3.23 -3.06 -19.95
CA ASN A 131 1.97 -3.39 -19.27
C ASN A 131 1.46 -2.24 -18.38
N ARG A 132 1.82 -1.00 -18.74
CA ARG A 132 1.51 0.23 -17.99
C ARG A 132 1.80 0.10 -16.50
N LEU A 133 2.97 -0.44 -16.17
CA LEU A 133 3.46 -0.67 -14.81
C LEU A 133 2.61 -1.66 -14.00
N GLY A 134 1.96 -2.62 -14.67
CA GLY A 134 1.11 -3.66 -14.08
C GLY A 134 -0.38 -3.47 -14.35
N TYR A 135 -0.82 -2.24 -14.64
CA TYR A 135 -2.24 -1.86 -14.79
C TYR A 135 -2.92 -2.34 -16.10
N ASP A 136 -2.19 -2.99 -17.00
CA ASP A 136 -2.77 -3.64 -18.19
C ASP A 136 -2.81 -5.18 -18.07
N ILE A 137 -2.47 -5.72 -16.90
CA ILE A 137 -2.65 -7.15 -16.61
C ILE A 137 -4.13 -7.40 -16.34
N GLU A 138 -4.68 -8.48 -16.90
CA GLU A 138 -6.03 -8.94 -16.58
C GLU A 138 -5.99 -10.42 -16.21
N PHE A 139 -6.38 -10.73 -14.98
CA PHE A 139 -6.57 -12.13 -14.57
C PHE A 139 -7.88 -12.69 -15.12
N ASP A 140 -7.90 -13.99 -15.39
CA ASP A 140 -9.17 -14.69 -15.66
C ASP A 140 -10.00 -14.87 -14.38
N SER A 141 -11.21 -15.41 -14.50
CA SER A 141 -12.10 -15.66 -13.35
C SER A 141 -11.55 -16.69 -12.35
N GLY A 142 -10.54 -17.48 -12.75
CA GLY A 142 -9.81 -18.39 -11.88
C GLY A 142 -8.68 -17.68 -11.11
N GLY A 143 -8.29 -16.47 -11.52
CA GLY A 143 -7.14 -15.77 -10.98
C GLY A 143 -5.83 -16.14 -11.66
N PHE A 144 -5.86 -16.54 -12.94
CA PHE A 144 -4.65 -16.88 -13.71
C PHE A 144 -4.31 -15.83 -14.77
N TYR A 145 -3.01 -15.61 -14.98
CA TYR A 145 -2.46 -14.75 -16.04
C TYR A 145 -1.02 -15.17 -16.35
N ASP A 146 -0.71 -15.51 -17.61
CA ASP A 146 0.66 -15.74 -18.09
C ASP A 146 1.53 -16.67 -17.18
N GLY A 147 0.94 -17.79 -16.73
CA GLY A 147 1.62 -18.73 -15.83
C GLY A 147 1.76 -18.26 -14.38
N LEU A 148 1.15 -17.13 -14.02
CA LEU A 148 0.98 -16.62 -12.66
C LEU A 148 -0.43 -16.94 -12.17
N GLU A 149 -0.54 -17.20 -10.87
CA GLU A 149 -1.80 -17.36 -10.15
C GLU A 149 -1.85 -16.36 -8.99
N ILE A 150 -3.03 -15.80 -8.72
CA ILE A 150 -3.25 -14.93 -7.57
C ILE A 150 -2.99 -15.70 -6.26
N ASP A 151 -2.10 -15.16 -5.44
CA ASP A 151 -1.87 -15.65 -4.09
C ASP A 151 -2.90 -15.03 -3.13
N TYR A 152 -4.09 -15.63 -3.09
CA TYR A 152 -5.20 -15.16 -2.27
C TYR A 152 -4.84 -15.14 -0.77
N GLU A 153 -4.03 -16.08 -0.30
CA GLU A 153 -3.59 -16.13 1.11
C GLU A 153 -2.70 -14.93 1.45
N ALA A 154 -1.75 -14.57 0.59
CA ALA A 154 -0.92 -13.38 0.77
C ALA A 154 -1.74 -12.09 0.67
N LEU A 155 -2.65 -11.99 -0.30
CA LEU A 155 -3.55 -10.83 -0.45
C LEU A 155 -4.40 -10.65 0.82
N ALA A 156 -5.06 -11.72 1.26
CA ALA A 156 -5.93 -11.68 2.43
C ALA A 156 -5.17 -11.31 3.70
N ALA A 157 -3.99 -11.89 3.90
CA ALA A 157 -3.12 -11.57 5.03
C ALA A 157 -2.72 -10.10 5.05
N HIS A 158 -2.37 -9.53 3.89
CA HIS A 158 -1.98 -8.13 3.84
C HIS A 158 -3.14 -7.20 4.16
N VAL A 159 -4.35 -7.46 3.67
CA VAL A 159 -5.52 -6.69 4.06
C VAL A 159 -5.81 -6.80 5.57
N VAL A 160 -5.63 -7.99 6.16
CA VAL A 160 -5.76 -8.17 7.62
C VAL A 160 -4.68 -7.40 8.38
N ALA A 161 -3.43 -7.42 7.93
CA ALA A 161 -2.32 -6.71 8.54
C ALA A 161 -2.55 -5.19 8.50
N LEU A 162 -3.01 -4.66 7.35
CA LEU A 162 -3.40 -3.26 7.20
C LEU A 162 -4.48 -2.88 8.20
N HIS A 163 -5.57 -3.66 8.26
CA HIS A 163 -6.66 -3.37 9.20
C HIS A 163 -6.19 -3.44 10.67
N LYS A 164 -5.46 -4.49 11.06
CA LYS A 164 -4.92 -4.62 12.43
C LYS A 164 -4.01 -3.44 12.79
N ASN A 165 -3.12 -3.00 11.88
CA ASN A 165 -2.21 -1.89 12.15
C ASN A 165 -2.92 -0.52 12.12
N SER A 166 -3.98 -0.36 11.33
CA SER A 166 -4.90 0.78 11.46
C SER A 166 -5.51 0.84 12.85
N GLN A 167 -6.08 -0.28 13.32
CA GLN A 167 -6.73 -0.37 14.64
C GLN A 167 -5.74 -0.12 15.79
N LYS A 168 -4.51 -0.64 15.72
CA LYS A 168 -3.43 -0.35 16.69
C LYS A 168 -3.13 1.16 16.82
N LYS A 169 -3.38 1.94 15.76
CA LYS A 169 -3.19 3.39 15.72
C LYS A 169 -4.46 4.19 15.97
N GLY A 170 -5.59 3.53 16.28
CA GLY A 170 -6.86 4.19 16.53
C GLY A 170 -7.61 4.61 15.25
N TYR A 171 -7.25 4.03 14.10
CA TYR A 171 -7.88 4.28 12.81
C TYR A 171 -8.54 3.01 12.25
N ASP A 172 -9.18 3.14 11.09
CA ASP A 172 -9.81 2.02 10.39
C ASP A 172 -9.52 2.03 8.88
N LEU A 173 -9.97 1.00 8.17
CA LEU A 173 -10.10 1.02 6.71
C LEU A 173 -11.53 1.45 6.35
N TRP A 174 -11.67 2.40 5.43
CA TRP A 174 -12.98 2.76 4.89
C TRP A 174 -13.50 1.66 3.97
N ARG A 175 -12.67 1.23 3.01
CA ARG A 175 -13.01 0.16 2.08
C ARG A 175 -11.78 -0.41 1.38
N VAL A 176 -11.95 -1.63 0.89
CA VAL A 176 -11.03 -2.29 -0.04
C VAL A 176 -11.76 -2.52 -1.36
N ILE A 177 -11.18 -2.05 -2.47
CA ILE A 177 -11.67 -2.32 -3.82
C ILE A 177 -10.78 -3.39 -4.43
N PHE A 178 -11.38 -4.53 -4.71
CA PHE A 178 -10.80 -5.67 -5.41
C PHE A 178 -11.90 -6.29 -6.28
N ASP A 179 -11.55 -6.95 -7.38
CA ASP A 179 -12.54 -7.48 -8.32
C ASP A 179 -13.61 -8.34 -7.60
N PRO A 180 -14.90 -7.96 -7.67
CA PRO A 180 -15.98 -8.70 -7.02
C PRO A 180 -16.08 -10.18 -7.42
N GLU A 181 -15.66 -10.55 -8.63
CA GLU A 181 -15.68 -11.94 -9.10
C GLU A 181 -14.59 -12.79 -8.44
N LEU A 182 -13.49 -12.18 -8.01
CA LEU A 182 -12.35 -12.85 -7.36
C LEU A 182 -12.44 -12.83 -5.82
N GLN A 183 -13.22 -11.92 -5.24
CA GLN A 183 -13.45 -11.84 -3.79
C GLN A 183 -13.92 -13.16 -3.14
N PRO A 184 -14.76 -14.01 -3.76
CA PRO A 184 -15.13 -15.30 -3.18
C PRO A 184 -13.92 -16.20 -2.88
N ASN A 185 -12.87 -16.18 -3.70
CA ASN A 185 -11.65 -16.96 -3.47
C ASN A 185 -10.83 -16.36 -2.32
N LEU A 186 -10.73 -15.02 -2.27
CA LEU A 186 -10.13 -14.32 -1.15
C LEU A 186 -10.78 -14.68 0.19
N LEU A 187 -12.10 -14.82 0.21
CA LEU A 187 -12.89 -15.13 1.39
C LEU A 187 -12.91 -16.61 1.80
N LYS A 188 -12.32 -17.51 0.99
CA LYS A 188 -12.10 -18.92 1.33
C LYS A 188 -10.79 -19.16 2.08
N THR A 189 -9.88 -18.19 2.08
CA THR A 189 -8.59 -18.25 2.80
C THR A 189 -8.79 -18.38 4.31
N LYS A 190 -7.72 -18.74 5.03
CA LYS A 190 -7.76 -18.79 6.51
C LYS A 190 -8.10 -17.43 7.16
N TYR A 191 -7.87 -16.33 6.46
CA TYR A 191 -8.21 -14.97 6.89
C TYR A 191 -9.64 -14.55 6.54
N GLY A 192 -10.35 -15.32 5.71
CA GLY A 192 -11.66 -14.95 5.17
C GLY A 192 -12.72 -14.64 6.25
N ALA A 193 -12.70 -15.35 7.38
CA ALA A 193 -13.60 -15.08 8.50
C ALA A 193 -13.34 -13.71 9.15
N TYR A 194 -12.06 -13.34 9.31
CA TYR A 194 -11.68 -12.01 9.81
C TYR A 194 -12.10 -10.92 8.83
N LEU A 195 -11.78 -11.11 7.54
CA LEU A 195 -12.11 -10.17 6.47
C LEU A 195 -13.62 -9.89 6.40
N LYS A 196 -14.47 -10.93 6.42
CA LYS A 196 -15.94 -10.77 6.42
C LYS A 196 -16.47 -9.95 7.59
N LYS A 197 -15.82 -10.06 8.75
CA LYS A 197 -16.26 -9.40 9.98
C LYS A 197 -15.78 -7.96 10.08
N HIS A 198 -14.60 -7.66 9.55
CA HIS A 198 -13.89 -6.41 9.85
C HIS A 198 -13.62 -5.52 8.65
N VAL A 199 -13.72 -6.03 7.42
CA VAL A 199 -13.29 -5.28 6.22
C VAL A 199 -14.45 -5.13 5.25
N GLN A 200 -14.70 -3.89 4.82
CA GLN A 200 -15.68 -3.59 3.81
C GLN A 200 -15.08 -3.67 2.40
N PHE A 201 -15.46 -4.70 1.64
CA PHE A 201 -15.11 -4.81 0.22
C PHE A 201 -16.12 -4.11 -0.70
N SER A 202 -15.64 -3.56 -1.81
CA SER A 202 -16.51 -3.03 -2.86
C SER A 202 -17.30 -4.15 -3.54
N LYS A 203 -18.62 -4.00 -3.66
CA LYS A 203 -19.49 -5.01 -4.32
C LYS A 203 -19.77 -4.72 -5.79
N LYS A 204 -19.59 -3.47 -6.22
CA LYS A 204 -19.89 -3.05 -7.59
C LYS A 204 -18.63 -3.14 -8.45
N ARG A 205 -18.77 -3.68 -9.65
CA ARG A 205 -17.70 -3.70 -10.65
C ARG A 205 -17.34 -2.26 -11.02
N SER A 206 -16.04 -1.94 -10.93
CA SER A 206 -15.50 -0.68 -11.45
C SER A 206 -15.37 -0.76 -12.97
N TRP A 207 -15.35 0.39 -13.65
CA TRP A 207 -15.13 0.44 -15.10
C TRP A 207 -13.73 -0.07 -15.48
N VAL A 208 -12.74 0.21 -14.64
CA VAL A 208 -11.42 -0.45 -14.69
C VAL A 208 -11.50 -1.66 -13.75
N ARG A 209 -11.10 -2.84 -14.24
CA ARG A 209 -10.95 -4.04 -13.41
C ARG A 209 -9.89 -3.78 -12.34
N HIS A 210 -10.00 -4.47 -11.21
CA HIS A 210 -9.08 -4.31 -10.07
C HIS A 210 -8.71 -5.72 -9.64
N ASP A 211 -8.16 -6.49 -10.58
CA ASP A 211 -7.68 -7.85 -10.36
C ASP A 211 -6.16 -7.90 -10.28
N GLU A 212 -5.49 -7.02 -11.02
CA GLU A 212 -4.06 -6.75 -11.03
C GLU A 212 -3.58 -5.92 -9.83
N HIS A 213 -4.47 -5.13 -9.25
CA HIS A 213 -4.24 -4.42 -7.99
C HIS A 213 -5.53 -4.37 -7.16
N TYR A 214 -5.36 -4.11 -5.87
CA TYR A 214 -6.45 -3.73 -4.98
C TYR A 214 -6.14 -2.37 -4.37
N HIS A 215 -7.20 -1.59 -4.23
CA HIS A 215 -7.15 -0.24 -3.69
C HIS A 215 -7.68 -0.23 -2.27
N VAL A 216 -6.94 0.39 -1.35
CA VAL A 216 -7.36 0.54 0.04
C VAL A 216 -7.51 2.02 0.37
N ASP A 217 -8.71 2.38 0.81
CA ASP A 217 -9.00 3.68 1.40
C ASP A 217 -8.94 3.57 2.93
N PHE A 218 -8.11 4.38 3.58
CA PHE A 218 -7.98 4.46 5.03
C PHE A 218 -8.98 5.47 5.60
N SER A 219 -9.54 5.16 6.76
CA SER A 219 -10.45 6.04 7.50
C SER A 219 -9.66 6.79 8.58
N ILE A 220 -9.08 7.92 8.19
CA ILE A 220 -8.37 8.85 9.07
C ILE A 220 -9.12 10.20 9.03
N PRO A 221 -9.40 10.84 10.18
CA PRO A 221 -10.11 12.13 10.19
C PRO A 221 -9.34 13.21 9.42
N CYS A 222 -10.04 13.87 8.47
CA CYS A 222 -9.53 15.00 7.71
C CYS A 222 -10.21 16.30 8.10
N LYS A 223 -9.57 17.43 7.78
CA LYS A 223 -10.12 18.78 7.93
C LYS A 223 -10.95 19.24 6.74
#